data_AF-A0A3B8JUK8-F1
#
_entry.id   AF-A0A3B8JUK8-F1
#
_cell.length_a   1.000
_cell.length_b   1.000
_cell.length_c   1.000
_cell.angle_alpha   90.00
_cell.angle_beta   90.00
_cell.angle_gamma   90.00
#
_symmetry.space_group_name_H-M   'P 1'
#
loop_
_entity.id
_entity.type
_entity.pdbx_description
1 polymer ?
#
loop_
_entity_poly.entity_id
_entity_poly.type
_entity_poly.pdbx_seq_one_letter_code
_entity_poly.pdbx_strand_id
1 'polypeptide(L)'
;SRRQRKRRQAKIVSFLLFICSFFLTQGLALSQVAFTQATLSPSPPPPLSLVEQGKAFYEEGKFSEAATILQQAAAAFKTQGDGLREAIALSNLSLVYQQLGSWPEAE
;
A
#
# COMPACT_ATOMS: atom_id res chain seq x y z
N SER A 1 40.69 -36.31 26.72
CA SER A 1 40.33 -37.46 25.87
C SER A 1 40.00 -36.99 24.45
N ARG A 2 40.69 -37.50 23.42
CA ARG A 2 40.49 -37.10 22.00
C ARG A 2 39.10 -37.46 21.46
N ARG A 3 38.44 -38.47 22.05
CA ARG A 3 37.09 -38.94 21.69
C ARG A 3 35.98 -37.93 22.03
N GLN A 4 36.09 -37.19 23.14
CA GLN A 4 35.07 -36.18 23.50
C GLN A 4 35.12 -34.95 22.59
N ARG A 5 36.31 -34.52 22.16
CA ARG A 5 36.48 -33.40 21.22
C ARG A 5 35.85 -33.73 19.86
N LYS A 6 36.04 -34.95 19.35
CA LYS A 6 35.38 -35.43 18.11
C LYS A 6 33.86 -35.47 18.21
N ARG A 7 33.30 -35.91 19.34
CA ARG A 7 31.84 -35.92 19.58
C ARG A 7 31.25 -34.51 19.68
N ARG A 8 31.96 -33.56 20.28
CA ARG A 8 31.53 -32.15 20.34
C ARG A 8 31.60 -31.47 18.97
N GLN A 9 32.67 -31.73 18.21
CA GLN A 9 32.83 -31.26 16.83
C GLN A 9 31.72 -31.78 15.91
N ALA A 10 31.38 -33.08 15.98
CA ALA A 10 30.29 -33.66 15.18
C ALA A 10 28.92 -33.05 15.50
N LYS A 11 28.65 -32.69 16.76
CA LYS A 11 27.40 -32.02 17.15
C LYS A 11 27.31 -30.58 16.61
N ILE A 12 28.42 -29.85 16.61
CA ILE A 12 28.49 -28.49 16.08
C ILE A 12 28.30 -28.51 14.56
N VAL A 13 28.94 -29.43 13.84
CA VAL A 13 28.75 -29.57 12.38
C VAL A 13 27.31 -29.95 12.04
N SER A 14 26.70 -30.86 12.78
CA SER A 14 25.29 -31.23 12.59
C SER A 14 24.34 -30.04 12.83
N PHE A 15 24.59 -29.24 13.88
CA PHE A 15 23.82 -28.02 14.17
C PHE A 15 23.99 -26.94 13.08
N LEU A 16 25.22 -26.75 12.58
CA LEU A 16 25.49 -25.82 11.48
C LEU A 16 24.84 -26.24 10.16
N LEU A 17 24.84 -27.55 9.85
CA LEU A 17 24.16 -28.09 8.67
C LEU A 17 22.63 -27.90 8.76
N PHE A 18 22.06 -28.12 9.95
CA PHE A 18 20.62 -27.92 10.19
C PHE A 18 20.19 -26.45 10.02
N ILE A 19 21.00 -25.51 10.51
CA ILE A 19 20.79 -24.08 10.30
C ILE A 19 20.87 -23.73 8.82
N CYS A 20 21.90 -24.22 8.12
CA CYS A 20 22.09 -23.96 6.69
C CYS A 20 20.92 -24.49 5.84
N SER A 21 20.40 -25.68 6.16
CA SER A 21 19.22 -26.23 5.47
C SER A 21 17.95 -25.44 5.75
N PHE A 22 17.76 -24.93 6.98
CA PHE A 22 16.60 -24.11 7.33
C PHE A 22 16.56 -22.80 6.50
N PHE A 23 17.71 -22.14 6.33
CA PHE A 23 17.82 -20.94 5.50
C PHE A 23 17.62 -21.21 4.00
N LEU A 24 18.05 -22.37 3.50
CA LEU A 24 17.82 -22.78 2.11
C LEU A 24 16.33 -23.02 1.80
N THR A 25 15.57 -23.52 2.78
CA THR A 25 14.14 -23.86 2.58
C THR A 25 13.23 -22.63 2.71
N GLN A 26 13.57 -21.68 3.58
CA GLN A 26 12.75 -20.47 3.84
C GLN A 26 12.90 -19.38 2.76
N GLY A 27 13.93 -19.43 1.91
CA GLY A 27 14.12 -18.48 0.81
C GLY A 27 13.11 -18.65 -0.35
N LEU A 28 12.48 -19.82 -0.48
CA LEU A 28 11.63 -20.14 -1.63
C LEU A 28 10.16 -19.71 -1.47
N ALA A 29 9.73 -19.30 -0.27
CA ALA A 29 8.32 -18.97 0.00
C ALA A 29 7.92 -17.53 -0.38
N LEU A 30 8.88 -16.60 -0.51
CA LEU A 30 8.56 -15.19 -0.79
C LEU A 30 8.23 -14.93 -2.27
N SER A 31 8.63 -15.80 -3.20
CA SER A 31 8.38 -15.57 -4.63
C SER A 31 6.94 -15.86 -5.07
N GLN A 32 6.14 -16.58 -4.27
CA GLN A 32 4.78 -16.94 -4.65
C GLN A 32 3.72 -15.93 -4.21
N VAL A 33 4.02 -15.09 -3.20
CA VAL A 33 3.06 -14.08 -2.72
C VAL A 33 2.86 -12.96 -3.75
N ALA A 34 3.89 -12.61 -4.53
CA ALA A 34 3.79 -11.56 -5.55
C ALA A 34 3.00 -11.98 -6.79
N PHE A 35 3.06 -13.26 -7.19
CA PHE A 35 2.40 -13.75 -8.40
C PHE A 35 0.90 -14.00 -8.21
N THR A 36 0.46 -14.25 -6.97
CA THR A 36 -0.94 -14.63 -6.69
C THR A 36 -1.88 -13.42 -6.48
N GLN A 37 -1.35 -12.19 -6.34
CA GLN A 37 -2.18 -10.98 -6.24
C GLN A 37 -2.64 -10.42 -7.60
N ALA A 38 -2.12 -10.95 -8.71
CA ALA A 38 -2.45 -10.47 -10.05
C ALA A 38 -3.84 -10.91 -10.55
N THR A 39 -4.54 -11.80 -9.85
CA THR A 39 -5.85 -12.34 -10.31
C THR A 39 -7.04 -11.95 -9.43
N LEU A 40 -6.83 -11.27 -8.29
CA LEU A 40 -7.90 -10.79 -7.39
C LEU A 40 -7.73 -9.33 -6.96
N SER A 41 -6.94 -8.54 -7.68
CA SER A 41 -6.98 -7.09 -7.51
C SER A 41 -8.29 -6.59 -8.14
N PRO A 42 -9.22 -5.96 -7.39
CA PRO A 42 -10.27 -5.20 -8.03
C PRO A 42 -9.58 -4.19 -8.96
N SER A 43 -10.03 -4.10 -10.22
CA SER A 43 -9.61 -3.02 -11.11
C SER A 43 -9.62 -1.72 -10.29
N PRO A 44 -8.58 -0.88 -10.37
CA PRO A 44 -8.58 0.39 -9.65
C PRO A 44 -9.91 1.08 -9.90
N PRO A 45 -10.56 1.61 -8.84
CA PRO A 45 -11.89 2.20 -8.95
C PRO A 45 -11.90 3.20 -10.11
N PRO A 46 -12.96 3.20 -10.94
CA PRO A 46 -13.05 4.16 -12.03
C PRO A 46 -12.92 5.58 -11.45
N PRO A 47 -12.27 6.53 -12.13
CA PRO A 47 -12.03 7.86 -11.53
C PRO A 47 -13.31 8.60 -11.12
N LEU A 48 -14.44 8.27 -11.75
CA LEU A 48 -15.76 8.72 -11.30
C LEU A 48 -16.10 8.28 -9.88
N SER A 49 -15.83 7.02 -9.52
CA SER A 49 -16.11 6.55 -8.16
C SER A 49 -15.15 7.18 -7.15
N LEU A 50 -13.94 7.58 -7.57
CA LEU A 50 -13.05 8.38 -6.73
C LEU A 50 -13.65 9.76 -6.44
N VAL A 51 -14.28 10.43 -7.42
CA VAL A 51 -14.97 11.71 -7.15
C VAL A 51 -16.08 11.55 -6.13
N GLU A 52 -16.93 10.54 -6.28
CA GLU A 52 -18.01 10.28 -5.32
C GLU A 52 -17.49 9.90 -3.93
N GLN A 53 -16.42 9.11 -3.85
CA GLN A 53 -15.76 8.80 -2.58
C GLN A 53 -15.15 10.04 -1.92
N GLY A 54 -14.52 10.92 -2.70
CA GLY A 54 -13.98 12.19 -2.19
C GLY A 54 -15.08 13.10 -1.65
N LYS A 55 -16.24 13.14 -2.32
CA LYS A 55 -17.43 13.87 -1.83
C LYS A 55 -17.97 13.26 -0.54
N ALA A 56 -18.04 11.93 -0.44
CA ALA A 56 -18.47 11.26 0.79
C ALA A 56 -17.55 11.60 1.97
N PHE A 57 -16.23 11.59 1.77
CA PHE A 57 -15.29 12.02 2.80
C PHE A 57 -15.45 13.49 3.18
N TYR A 58 -15.74 14.37 2.21
CA TYR A 58 -16.05 15.77 2.49
C TYR A 58 -17.30 15.92 3.35
N GLU A 59 -18.38 15.19 3.04
CA GLU A 59 -19.63 15.20 3.80
C GLU A 59 -19.45 14.64 5.22
N GLU A 60 -18.53 13.68 5.41
CA GLU A 60 -18.14 13.14 6.72
C GLU A 60 -17.19 14.07 7.51
N GLY A 61 -16.76 15.21 6.95
CA GLY A 61 -15.80 16.12 7.57
C GLY A 61 -14.34 15.63 7.52
N LYS A 62 -14.08 14.53 6.81
CA LYS A 62 -12.75 13.93 6.62
C LYS A 62 -12.02 14.62 5.48
N PHE A 63 -11.70 15.89 5.67
CA PHE A 63 -11.21 16.74 4.59
C PHE A 63 -9.83 16.31 4.05
N SER A 64 -8.94 15.78 4.89
CA SER A 64 -7.62 15.29 4.44
C SER A 64 -7.74 14.07 3.52
N GLU A 65 -8.62 13.13 3.86
CA GLU A 65 -8.94 11.96 3.05
C GLU A 65 -9.65 12.36 1.75
N ALA A 66 -10.60 13.29 1.83
CA ALA A 66 -11.28 13.85 0.66
C ALA A 66 -10.28 14.47 -0.33
N ALA A 67 -9.30 15.24 0.17
CA ALA A 67 -8.28 15.86 -0.67
C ALA A 67 -7.43 14.81 -1.40
N THR A 68 -6.99 13.78 -0.67
CA THR A 68 -6.17 12.69 -1.21
C THR A 68 -6.90 11.96 -2.34
N ILE A 69 -8.18 11.64 -2.14
CA ILE A 69 -8.97 10.91 -3.14
C ILE A 69 -9.27 11.78 -4.37
N LEU A 70 -9.62 13.06 -4.19
CA LEU A 70 -9.91 13.95 -5.31
C LEU A 70 -8.66 14.28 -6.14
N GLN A 71 -7.48 14.33 -5.53
CA GLN A 71 -6.21 14.42 -6.27
C GLN A 71 -5.98 13.20 -7.17
N GLN A 72 -6.26 11.99 -6.66
CA GLN A 72 -6.15 10.77 -7.46
C GLN A 72 -7.14 10.78 -8.62
N ALA A 73 -8.38 11.21 -8.38
CA ALA A 73 -9.39 11.36 -9.43
C ALA A 73 -8.93 12.34 -10.54
N ALA A 74 -8.45 13.53 -10.15
CA ALA A 74 -7.96 14.53 -11.08
C ALA A 74 -6.78 14.00 -11.92
N ALA A 75 -5.80 13.37 -11.27
CA ALA A 75 -4.66 12.76 -11.97
C ALA A 75 -5.11 11.69 -12.97
N ALA A 76 -6.08 10.86 -12.61
CA ALA A 76 -6.59 9.81 -13.50
C ALA A 76 -7.41 10.36 -14.67
N PHE A 77 -8.19 11.42 -14.49
CA PHE A 77 -8.87 12.09 -15.60
C PHE A 77 -7.89 12.79 -16.54
N LYS A 78 -6.84 13.40 -15.98
CA LYS A 78 -5.75 13.99 -16.76
C LYS A 78 -5.05 12.96 -17.64
N THR A 79 -4.72 11.78 -17.12
CA THR A 79 -4.08 10.72 -17.92
C THR A 79 -5.00 10.15 -19.00
N GLN A 80 -6.32 10.21 -18.80
CA GLN A 80 -7.33 9.83 -19.78
C GLN A 80 -7.63 10.93 -20.81
N GLY A 81 -7.12 12.15 -20.61
CA GLY A 81 -7.45 13.31 -21.46
C GLY A 81 -8.86 13.86 -21.24
N ASP A 82 -9.54 13.47 -20.15
CA ASP A 82 -10.88 13.94 -19.81
C ASP A 82 -10.80 15.25 -19.00
N GLY A 83 -10.52 16.35 -19.70
CA GLY A 83 -10.32 17.66 -19.08
C GLY A 83 -11.57 18.20 -18.34
N LEU A 84 -12.78 17.82 -18.80
CA LEU A 84 -14.01 18.21 -18.12
C LEU A 84 -14.09 17.57 -16.74
N ARG A 85 -13.81 16.27 -16.65
CA ARG A 85 -13.85 15.57 -15.36
C ARG A 85 -12.66 15.90 -14.47
N GLU A 86 -11.49 16.18 -15.04
CA GLU A 86 -10.36 16.75 -14.29
C GLU A 86 -10.77 18.06 -13.61
N ALA A 87 -11.40 18.99 -14.34
CA ALA A 87 -11.86 20.26 -13.78
C ALA A 87 -12.91 20.08 -12.68
N ILE A 88 -13.82 19.11 -12.80
CA ILE A 88 -14.80 18.78 -11.75
C ILE A 88 -14.08 18.27 -10.49
N ALA A 89 -13.14 17.34 -10.63
CA ALA A 89 -12.37 16.82 -9.49
C ALA A 89 -11.55 17.93 -8.79
N LEU A 90 -10.93 18.83 -9.56
CA LEU A 90 -10.18 19.97 -9.04
C LEU A 90 -11.07 21.02 -8.37
N SER A 91 -12.30 21.21 -8.86
CA SER A 91 -13.28 22.11 -8.24
C SER A 91 -13.70 21.59 -6.87
N ASN A 92 -13.99 20.29 -6.76
CA ASN A 92 -14.28 19.65 -5.48
C ASN A 92 -13.08 19.70 -4.53
N LEU A 93 -11.86 19.47 -5.03
CA LEU A 93 -10.63 19.57 -4.24
C LEU A 93 -10.43 20.97 -3.67
N SER A 94 -10.79 22.01 -4.42
CA SER A 94 -10.72 23.40 -3.97
C SER A 94 -11.66 23.66 -2.79
N LEU A 95 -12.88 23.09 -2.80
CA LEU A 95 -13.81 23.17 -1.67
C LEU A 95 -13.25 22.46 -0.42
N VAL A 96 -12.62 21.30 -0.60
CA VAL A 96 -11.95 20.59 0.49
C VAL A 96 -10.83 21.44 1.10
N TYR A 97 -10.00 22.08 0.28
CA TYR A 97 -8.92 22.94 0.81
C TYR A 97 -9.43 24.18 1.53
N GLN A 98 -10.56 24.75 1.10
CA GLN A 98 -11.21 25.83 1.86
C GLN A 98 -11.62 25.37 3.24
N GLN A 99 -12.15 24.14 3.37
CA GLN A 99 -12.47 23.57 4.67
C GLN A 99 -11.19 23.37 5.48
N LEU A 100 -10.17 22.68 4.96
CA LEU A 100 -8.90 22.47 5.67
C LEU A 100 -8.24 23.76 6.16
N GLY A 101 -8.29 24.84 5.37
CA GLY A 101 -7.78 26.16 5.78
C GLY A 101 -8.65 26.89 6.80
N SER A 102 -9.88 26.44 7.01
CA SER A 102 -10.86 26.98 7.97
C SER A 102 -10.91 26.20 9.29
N TRP A 103 -10.19 25.08 9.43
CA TRP A 103 -10.01 24.39 10.70
C TRP A 103 -8.83 25.04 11.43
N PRO A 104 -9.05 25.96 12.39
CA PRO A 104 -8.03 26.23 13.39
C PRO A 104 -7.77 24.90 14.10
N GLU A 105 -6.51 24.50 14.24
CA GLU A 105 -6.13 23.22 14.81
C GLU A 105 -7.00 22.88 16.03
N ALA A 106 -7.66 21.72 16.00
CA ALA A 106 -8.23 21.18 17.23
C ALA A 106 -7.06 20.89 18.18
N GLU A 107 -7.05 21.59 19.32
CA GLU A 107 -6.08 21.50 20.43
C GLU A 107 -5.70 20.07 20.84
#